data_AF-A0A4S5EUX2-F1
#
_entry.id   AF-A0A4S5EUX2-F1
#
_cell.length_a   1.000
_cell.length_b   1.000
_cell.length_c   1.000
_cell.angle_alpha   90.00
_cell.angle_beta   90.00
_cell.angle_gamma   90.00
#
_symmetry.space_group_name_H-M   'P 1'
#
loop_
_entity.id
_entity.type
_entity.pdbx_description
1 polymer ?
#
loop_
_entity_poly.entity_id
_entity_poly.type
_entity_poly.pdbx_seq_one_letter_code
_entity_poly.pdbx_strand_id
1 'polypeptide(L)'
;MCRRSHRAVSRRPGARFPSVNAVADATTAVAAGDDAASRSAFRQRMTSRRVGVALLASVIGSAGLASCASGNDAMTNLARTTTNSVAGSVGAITLRNVYVAGPVSQGGSAPIVSAFFNAGGEPDTLVSVSSSEAGGGQPPKPADLPSGGGRIFIADTSAPTLQGVTQNLLIGSQLPITFTFAKAGSVTLDVPVEPAATGASGAPAETSASPDTTTSPAQQTPAAGSATPSTGATPAAGQVTPTATVTAAAG
;
A
#
# COMPACT_ATOMS: atom_id res chain seq x y z
N MET A 1 40.71 -28.96 19.69
CA MET A 1 41.23 -29.28 18.35
C MET A 1 40.38 -28.56 17.31
N CYS A 2 41.00 -27.67 16.56
CA CYS A 2 40.42 -26.79 15.55
C CYS A 2 40.01 -27.55 14.29
N ARG A 3 38.94 -27.11 13.61
CA ARG A 3 38.94 -26.98 12.14
C ARG A 3 37.88 -25.99 11.65
N ARG A 4 38.37 -24.78 11.37
CA ARG A 4 37.83 -23.81 10.41
C ARG A 4 37.98 -24.36 8.99
N SER A 5 37.02 -24.11 8.10
CA SER A 5 37.18 -24.02 6.63
C SER A 5 35.95 -23.26 6.09
N HIS A 6 36.05 -21.95 5.89
CA HIS A 6 36.48 -21.22 4.68
C HIS A 6 35.45 -21.18 3.52
N ARG A 7 34.83 -19.98 3.41
CA ARG A 7 34.44 -19.18 2.23
C ARG A 7 34.31 -19.86 0.85
N ALA A 8 33.20 -19.53 0.17
CA ALA A 8 33.21 -19.14 -1.24
C ALA A 8 32.27 -17.94 -1.47
N VAL A 9 32.86 -16.78 -1.79
CA VAL A 9 32.19 -15.55 -2.24
C VAL A 9 32.29 -15.55 -3.77
N SER A 10 31.15 -15.65 -4.45
CA SER A 10 31.09 -15.52 -5.91
C SER A 10 30.71 -14.08 -6.29
N ARG A 11 31.68 -13.33 -6.80
CA ARG A 11 31.47 -12.04 -7.46
C ARG A 11 31.21 -12.30 -8.95
N ARG A 12 30.06 -11.89 -9.47
CA ARG A 12 29.84 -11.78 -10.92
C ARG A 12 30.19 -10.37 -11.43
N PRO A 13 31.00 -10.22 -12.49
CA PRO A 13 31.31 -8.94 -13.11
C PRO A 13 30.36 -8.56 -14.25
N GLY A 14 30.01 -7.27 -14.30
CA GLY A 14 30.02 -6.44 -15.51
C GLY A 14 29.04 -6.73 -16.65
N ALA A 15 28.09 -5.82 -16.86
CA ALA A 15 27.61 -5.48 -18.20
C ALA A 15 27.41 -3.95 -18.28
N ARG A 16 28.30 -3.30 -19.03
CA ARG A 16 28.20 -1.91 -19.48
C ARG A 16 27.34 -1.90 -20.75
N PHE A 17 26.38 -0.98 -20.86
CA PHE A 17 25.77 -0.64 -22.14
C PHE A 17 25.99 0.85 -22.43
N PRO A 18 26.38 1.22 -23.67
CA PRO A 18 26.75 2.57 -24.02
C PRO A 18 25.52 3.44 -24.33
N SER A 19 25.63 4.70 -23.93
CA SER A 19 24.80 5.83 -24.33
C SER A 19 25.10 6.24 -25.77
N VAL A 20 24.05 6.49 -26.56
CA VAL A 20 24.15 7.22 -27.83
C VAL A 20 23.08 8.31 -27.83
N ASN A 21 23.55 9.55 -27.72
CA ASN A 21 22.82 10.76 -28.09
C ASN A 21 22.78 10.85 -29.62
N ALA A 22 21.63 11.21 -30.19
CA ALA A 22 21.58 11.84 -31.50
C ALA A 22 20.44 12.87 -31.53
N VAL A 23 20.89 14.12 -31.46
CA VAL A 23 20.17 15.35 -31.81
C VAL A 23 19.97 15.36 -33.32
N ALA A 24 18.78 15.71 -33.80
CA ALA A 24 18.62 16.29 -35.12
C ALA A 24 17.43 17.26 -35.11
N ASP A 25 17.81 18.53 -35.12
CA ASP A 25 17.05 19.72 -35.45
C ASP A 25 16.62 19.66 -36.93
N ALA A 26 15.40 20.05 -37.25
CA ALA A 26 15.05 20.54 -38.59
C ALA A 26 13.81 21.43 -38.51
N THR A 27 14.10 22.70 -38.74
CA THR A 27 13.30 23.91 -38.70
C THR A 27 12.44 24.09 -39.97
N THR A 28 11.41 24.95 -39.87
CA THR A 28 10.81 25.82 -40.94
C THR A 28 10.09 25.12 -42.12
N ALA A 29 9.12 25.70 -42.84
CA ALA A 29 8.24 26.88 -42.79
C ALA A 29 7.27 26.73 -44.01
N VAL A 30 5.97 27.00 -43.85
CA VAL A 30 5.19 28.13 -44.43
C VAL A 30 4.98 28.17 -45.96
N ALA A 31 3.74 28.58 -46.31
CA ALA A 31 3.19 29.14 -47.56
C ALA A 31 2.62 28.12 -48.57
N ALA A 32 1.31 28.09 -48.87
CA ALA A 32 0.37 29.11 -49.36
C ALA A 32 0.50 29.39 -50.87
N GLY A 33 -0.66 29.45 -51.54
CA GLY A 33 -0.81 30.17 -52.81
C GLY A 33 -1.25 29.33 -54.01
N ASP A 34 -2.57 29.23 -54.19
CA ASP A 34 -3.32 29.75 -55.35
C ASP A 34 -2.91 29.42 -56.80
N ASP A 35 -3.92 28.85 -57.46
CA ASP A 35 -4.51 29.25 -58.74
C ASP A 35 -3.85 28.99 -60.10
N ALA A 36 -4.81 28.91 -61.04
CA ALA A 36 -4.71 29.11 -62.47
C ALA A 36 -4.24 27.92 -63.33
N ALA A 37 -5.28 27.17 -63.70
CA ALA A 37 -5.48 26.65 -65.04
C ALA A 37 -4.77 27.43 -66.15
N SER A 38 -4.04 26.71 -67.00
CA SER A 38 -3.77 27.13 -68.37
C SER A 38 -3.18 25.98 -69.18
N ARG A 39 -3.75 25.80 -70.38
CA ARG A 39 -3.22 25.05 -71.54
C ARG A 39 -3.64 23.59 -71.66
N SER A 40 -4.88 23.47 -72.12
CA SER A 40 -5.25 22.55 -73.18
C SER A 40 -4.26 22.60 -74.35
N ALA A 41 -3.62 21.48 -74.68
CA ALA A 41 -3.29 21.08 -76.05
C ALA A 41 -2.60 19.71 -76.05
N PHE A 42 -3.43 18.67 -76.14
CA PHE A 42 -3.32 17.72 -77.25
C PHE A 42 -1.90 17.29 -77.67
N ARG A 43 -1.21 16.48 -76.86
CA ARG A 43 -0.17 15.56 -77.37
C ARG A 43 -0.12 14.26 -76.59
N GLN A 44 -0.51 13.21 -77.31
CA GLN A 44 0.13 11.89 -77.34
C GLN A 44 0.06 11.09 -76.04
N ARG A 45 -0.91 10.16 -75.98
CA ARG A 45 -0.76 8.76 -76.41
C ARG A 45 0.42 8.06 -75.73
N MET A 46 0.06 6.98 -75.04
CA MET A 46 0.93 5.91 -74.52
C MET A 46 1.67 6.26 -73.23
N THR A 47 1.03 5.92 -72.10
CA THR A 47 1.60 5.03 -71.05
C THR A 47 0.58 4.87 -69.91
N SER A 48 -0.66 4.50 -70.26
CA SER A 48 -1.58 3.93 -69.28
C SER A 48 -1.06 2.53 -68.90
N ARG A 49 -0.45 2.36 -67.73
CA ARG A 49 -0.36 1.09 -66.95
C ARG A 49 0.63 1.12 -65.77
N ARG A 50 1.04 2.27 -65.22
CA ARG A 50 1.92 2.28 -64.03
C ARG A 50 1.63 3.38 -63.01
N VAL A 51 0.37 3.69 -62.73
CA VAL A 51 0.01 4.51 -61.57
C VAL A 51 -1.29 3.97 -60.98
N GLY A 52 -1.19 2.91 -60.17
CA GLY A 52 -2.34 2.27 -59.54
C GLY A 52 -2.01 1.46 -58.29
N VAL A 53 -0.84 1.68 -57.66
CA VAL A 53 -0.44 0.96 -56.43
C VAL A 53 0.31 1.89 -55.44
N ALA A 54 -0.04 3.17 -55.38
CA ALA A 54 0.65 4.13 -54.50
C ALA A 54 -0.26 4.87 -53.50
N LEU A 55 -1.47 4.39 -53.25
CA LEU A 55 -2.41 5.01 -52.29
C LEU A 55 -3.08 4.00 -51.33
N LEU A 56 -2.38 2.92 -50.97
CA LEU A 56 -2.82 2.00 -49.90
C LEU A 56 -1.71 1.70 -48.88
N ALA A 57 -0.53 2.31 -49.01
CA ALA A 57 0.63 2.03 -48.16
C ALA A 57 0.94 3.10 -47.10
N SER A 58 0.12 4.15 -46.97
CA SER A 58 0.37 5.26 -46.02
C SER A 58 -0.51 5.26 -44.77
N VAL A 59 -1.47 4.34 -44.63
CA VAL A 59 -2.36 4.28 -43.44
C VAL A 59 -1.91 3.24 -42.40
N ILE A 60 -0.97 2.35 -42.74
CA ILE A 60 -0.52 1.27 -41.84
C ILE A 60 0.67 1.69 -40.94
N GLY A 61 1.32 2.83 -41.24
CA GLY A 61 2.60 3.20 -40.61
C GLY A 61 2.55 3.96 -39.28
N SER A 62 1.41 4.54 -38.89
CA SER A 62 1.32 5.46 -37.74
C SER A 62 0.65 4.86 -36.48
N ALA A 63 0.22 3.59 -36.52
CA ALA A 63 -0.46 2.95 -35.39
C ALA A 63 0.48 2.20 -34.40
N GLY A 64 1.79 2.15 -34.65
CA GLY A 64 2.72 1.27 -33.92
C GLY A 64 3.34 1.83 -32.63
N LEU A 65 3.38 3.16 -32.44
CA LEU A 65 4.23 3.78 -31.40
C LEU A 65 3.57 3.91 -30.02
N ALA A 66 2.30 3.54 -29.85
CA ALA A 66 1.60 3.62 -28.56
C ALA A 66 1.49 2.27 -27.80
N SER A 67 2.03 1.16 -28.34
CA SER A 67 1.74 -0.17 -27.78
C SER A 67 2.68 -0.65 -26.65
N CYS A 68 3.83 0.00 -26.42
CA CYS A 68 4.78 -0.44 -25.38
C CYS A 68 4.43 -0.03 -23.95
N ALA A 69 3.41 0.81 -23.74
CA ALA A 69 3.02 1.28 -22.41
C ALA A 69 1.91 0.45 -21.73
N SER A 70 1.39 -0.59 -22.39
CA SER A 70 0.29 -1.44 -21.85
C SER A 70 0.72 -2.88 -21.50
N GLY A 71 2.02 -3.15 -21.45
CA GLY A 71 2.55 -4.47 -21.07
C GLY A 71 2.38 -4.79 -19.58
N ASN A 72 2.75 -6.01 -19.19
CA ASN A 72 2.80 -6.42 -17.78
C ASN A 72 3.66 -5.46 -16.90
N ASP A 73 4.55 -4.69 -17.52
CA ASP A 73 5.43 -3.69 -16.90
C ASP A 73 4.94 -2.22 -17.07
N ALA A 74 3.67 -2.00 -17.38
CA ALA A 74 3.10 -0.65 -17.45
C ALA A 74 3.30 0.08 -16.11
N MET A 75 3.60 1.39 -16.16
CA MET A 75 3.70 2.21 -14.94
C MET A 75 2.44 2.17 -14.07
N THR A 76 1.26 1.93 -14.67
CA THR A 76 0.00 1.73 -13.95
C THR A 76 -0.07 0.40 -13.19
N ASN A 77 0.67 -0.64 -13.60
CA ASN A 77 0.79 -1.90 -12.85
C ASN A 77 1.69 -1.77 -11.61
N LEU A 78 2.49 -0.69 -11.53
CA LEU A 78 3.31 -0.39 -10.36
C LEU A 78 2.57 0.45 -9.30
N ALA A 79 1.29 0.75 -9.50
CA ALA A 79 0.48 1.45 -8.51
C ALA A 79 0.45 0.63 -7.21
N ARG A 80 1.12 1.15 -6.18
CA ARG A 80 1.09 0.59 -4.83
C ARG A 80 0.02 1.30 -4.02
N THR A 81 -0.55 0.57 -3.06
CA THR A 81 -1.34 1.18 -2.00
C THR A 81 -0.46 2.18 -1.25
N THR A 82 -1.00 3.36 -0.93
CA THR A 82 -0.34 4.34 -0.05
C THR A 82 -0.01 3.75 1.33
N THR A 83 -0.73 2.71 1.74
CA THR A 83 -0.48 1.96 2.97
C THR A 83 0.62 0.92 2.77
N ASN A 84 1.62 0.96 3.63
CA ASN A 84 2.65 -0.08 3.72
C ASN A 84 2.00 -1.39 4.16
N SER A 85 2.21 -2.46 3.42
CA SER A 85 1.62 -3.74 3.75
C SER A 85 2.48 -4.88 3.21
N VAL A 86 2.29 -6.05 3.79
CA VAL A 86 2.95 -7.28 3.35
C VAL A 86 1.96 -8.22 2.68
N ALA A 87 2.48 -9.07 1.81
CA ALA A 87 1.76 -10.16 1.18
C ALA A 87 2.55 -11.45 1.34
N GLY A 88 1.85 -12.59 1.30
CA GLY A 88 2.45 -13.90 1.44
C GLY A 88 1.53 -15.01 0.99
N SER A 89 2.00 -16.24 1.00
CA SER A 89 1.20 -17.40 0.61
C SER A 89 1.62 -18.65 1.35
N VAL A 90 0.65 -19.55 1.57
CA VAL A 90 0.88 -20.90 2.08
C VAL A 90 -0.09 -21.86 1.41
N GLY A 91 0.44 -22.90 0.78
CA GLY A 91 -0.37 -23.77 -0.07
C GLY A 91 -1.14 -22.97 -1.14
N ALA A 92 -2.46 -23.14 -1.16
CA ALA A 92 -3.36 -22.41 -2.05
C ALA A 92 -3.91 -21.09 -1.46
N ILE A 93 -3.50 -20.72 -0.25
CA ILE A 93 -3.93 -19.49 0.41
C ILE A 93 -2.95 -18.36 0.11
N THR A 94 -3.48 -17.22 -0.31
CA THR A 94 -2.71 -15.98 -0.50
C THR A 94 -3.23 -14.89 0.43
N LEU A 95 -2.30 -14.20 1.07
CA LEU A 95 -2.56 -13.09 1.99
C LEU A 95 -2.07 -11.82 1.30
N ARG A 96 -2.90 -10.77 1.32
CA ARG A 96 -2.63 -9.48 0.67
C ARG A 96 -3.02 -8.34 1.60
N ASN A 97 -2.38 -7.19 1.39
CA ASN A 97 -2.66 -5.96 2.14
C ASN A 97 -2.63 -6.18 3.66
N VAL A 98 -1.69 -7.00 4.15
CA VAL A 98 -1.59 -7.34 5.57
C VAL A 98 -0.83 -6.23 6.29
N TYR A 99 -1.47 -5.59 7.26
CA TYR A 99 -0.86 -4.63 8.18
C TYR A 99 -1.61 -4.62 9.52
N VAL A 100 -0.91 -4.24 10.59
CA VAL A 100 -1.52 -4.01 11.90
C VAL A 100 -2.02 -2.57 11.96
N ALA A 101 -3.29 -2.36 12.28
CA ALA A 101 -3.82 -1.02 12.49
C ALA A 101 -3.38 -0.49 13.86
N GLY A 102 -2.61 0.60 13.85
CA GLY A 102 -2.05 1.24 15.03
C GLY A 102 -2.00 2.77 14.95
N PRO A 103 -1.37 3.45 15.91
CA PRO A 103 -0.55 2.89 17.00
C PRO A 103 -1.37 2.17 18.09
N VAL A 104 -0.72 1.27 18.85
CA VAL A 104 -1.34 0.53 19.96
C VAL A 104 -0.42 0.56 21.18
N SER A 105 -0.97 0.87 22.36
CA SER A 105 -0.20 0.86 23.62
C SER A 105 0.00 -0.57 24.14
N GLN A 106 1.07 -0.79 24.90
CA GLN A 106 1.33 -2.05 25.60
C GLN A 106 0.10 -2.55 26.37
N GLY A 107 -0.19 -3.84 26.27
CA GLY A 107 -1.37 -4.49 26.83
C GLY A 107 -2.64 -4.35 25.98
N GLY A 108 -2.62 -3.51 24.95
CA GLY A 108 -3.75 -3.28 24.05
C GLY A 108 -4.02 -4.41 23.06
N SER A 109 -5.10 -4.22 22.29
CA SER A 109 -5.47 -5.09 21.18
C SER A 109 -5.18 -4.40 19.84
N ALA A 110 -4.63 -5.15 18.89
CA ALA A 110 -4.20 -4.62 17.61
C ALA A 110 -4.89 -5.39 16.47
N PRO A 111 -5.91 -4.81 15.81
CA PRO A 111 -6.60 -5.45 14.70
C PRO A 111 -5.68 -5.49 13.47
N ILE A 112 -5.78 -6.57 12.70
CA ILE A 112 -4.99 -6.81 11.50
C ILE A 112 -5.88 -6.61 10.28
N VAL A 113 -5.58 -5.58 9.49
CA VAL A 113 -6.22 -5.38 8.20
C VAL A 113 -5.57 -6.32 7.20
N SER A 114 -6.38 -7.06 6.45
CA SER A 114 -5.87 -8.07 5.53
C SER A 114 -6.92 -8.56 4.54
N ALA A 115 -6.48 -9.13 3.43
CA ALA A 115 -7.33 -9.86 2.50
C ALA A 115 -6.75 -11.27 2.28
N PHE A 116 -7.55 -12.30 2.54
CA PHE A 116 -7.17 -13.70 2.37
C PHE A 116 -7.95 -14.30 1.21
N PHE A 117 -7.26 -14.99 0.32
CA PHE A 117 -7.87 -15.66 -0.84
C PHE A 117 -7.44 -17.11 -0.87
N ASN A 118 -8.41 -18.00 -1.10
CA ASN A 118 -8.20 -19.43 -1.24
C ASN A 118 -8.41 -19.83 -2.70
N ALA A 119 -7.32 -20.13 -3.41
CA ALA A 119 -7.36 -20.61 -4.79
C ALA A 119 -7.53 -22.13 -4.90
N GLY A 120 -7.69 -22.83 -3.76
CA GLY A 120 -7.85 -24.28 -3.69
C GLY A 120 -9.28 -24.72 -4.01
N GLY A 121 -9.42 -26.02 -4.30
CA GLY A 121 -10.71 -26.66 -4.58
C GLY A 121 -11.55 -26.99 -3.34
N GLU A 122 -11.01 -26.80 -2.14
CA GLU A 122 -11.71 -27.07 -0.88
C GLU A 122 -11.70 -25.82 0.03
N PRO A 123 -12.72 -25.64 0.89
CA PRO A 123 -12.69 -24.59 1.89
C PRO A 123 -11.60 -24.85 2.94
N ASP A 124 -11.08 -23.76 3.50
CA ASP A 124 -10.10 -23.76 4.60
C ASP A 124 -10.60 -22.84 5.74
N THR A 125 -9.87 -22.78 6.85
CA THR A 125 -10.21 -21.96 8.01
C THR A 125 -8.94 -21.42 8.65
N LEU A 126 -8.91 -20.11 8.95
CA LEU A 126 -7.85 -19.54 9.77
C LEU A 126 -8.11 -19.91 11.23
N VAL A 127 -7.28 -20.81 11.79
CA VAL A 127 -7.50 -21.36 13.13
C VAL A 127 -6.75 -20.59 14.22
N SER A 128 -5.66 -19.90 13.86
CA SER A 128 -4.86 -19.15 14.82
C SER A 128 -4.10 -18.00 14.16
N VAL A 129 -3.94 -16.94 14.93
CA VAL A 129 -3.02 -15.83 14.65
C VAL A 129 -2.18 -15.62 15.91
N SER A 130 -0.87 -15.52 15.75
CA SER A 130 0.05 -15.41 16.89
C SER A 130 1.27 -14.57 16.56
N SER A 131 1.87 -13.97 17.58
CA SER A 131 3.13 -13.25 17.50
C SER A 131 3.89 -13.42 18.80
N SER A 132 5.22 -13.40 18.76
CA SER A 132 6.05 -13.36 19.97
C SER A 132 5.90 -12.05 20.76
N GLU A 133 5.35 -11.01 20.14
CA GLU A 133 5.15 -9.68 20.74
C GLU A 133 3.71 -9.44 21.20
N ALA A 134 2.92 -10.51 21.36
CA ALA A 134 1.56 -10.45 21.87
C ALA A 134 1.27 -11.62 22.81
N GLY A 135 0.41 -11.40 23.81
CA GLY A 135 -0.05 -12.45 24.74
C GLY A 135 -0.93 -13.51 24.06
N GLY A 136 -1.51 -13.19 22.91
CA GLY A 136 -2.26 -14.13 22.08
C GLY A 136 -2.83 -13.46 20.84
N GLY A 137 -3.62 -14.21 20.07
CA GLY A 137 -4.38 -13.66 18.96
C GLY A 137 -5.72 -14.36 18.79
N GLN A 138 -6.67 -13.62 18.23
CA GLN A 138 -7.99 -14.10 17.89
C GLN A 138 -8.10 -14.21 16.36
N PRO A 139 -8.55 -15.37 15.85
CA PRO A 139 -8.96 -15.49 14.46
C PRO A 139 -10.12 -14.56 14.12
N PRO A 140 -10.33 -14.25 12.82
CA PRO A 140 -11.42 -13.40 12.38
C PRO A 140 -12.78 -14.06 12.54
N LYS A 141 -13.83 -13.26 12.40
CA LYS A 141 -15.21 -13.73 12.35
C LYS A 141 -15.92 -13.22 11.08
N PRO A 142 -16.33 -14.09 10.15
CA PRO A 142 -16.09 -15.54 10.13
C PRO A 142 -14.62 -15.92 9.81
N ALA A 143 -14.19 -17.10 10.28
CA ALA A 143 -12.85 -17.63 10.05
C ALA A 143 -12.73 -18.50 8.78
N ASP A 144 -13.85 -18.89 8.17
CA ASP A 144 -13.86 -19.73 6.98
C ASP A 144 -13.42 -18.98 5.71
N LEU A 145 -12.61 -19.67 4.91
CA LEU A 145 -12.16 -19.25 3.59
C LEU A 145 -12.77 -20.18 2.53
N PRO A 146 -13.80 -19.72 1.79
CA PRO A 146 -14.44 -20.53 0.77
C PRO A 146 -13.47 -20.88 -0.36
N SER A 147 -13.61 -22.07 -0.94
CA SER A 147 -12.85 -22.50 -2.12
C SER A 147 -13.06 -21.54 -3.29
N GLY A 148 -11.98 -21.15 -3.97
CA GLY A 148 -12.02 -20.21 -5.09
C GLY A 148 -12.44 -18.78 -4.71
N GLY A 149 -12.53 -18.46 -3.41
CA GLY A 149 -13.02 -17.18 -2.91
C GLY A 149 -12.03 -16.47 -1.99
N GLY A 150 -12.51 -15.43 -1.31
CA GLY A 150 -11.71 -14.70 -0.34
C GLY A 150 -12.53 -13.97 0.72
N ARG A 151 -11.82 -13.49 1.74
CA ARG A 151 -12.34 -12.66 2.83
C ARG A 151 -11.46 -11.43 2.97
N ILE A 152 -12.10 -10.27 3.17
CA ILE A 152 -11.43 -9.00 3.41
C ILE A 152 -11.79 -8.57 4.82
N PHE A 153 -10.77 -8.24 5.60
CA PHE A 153 -10.87 -7.83 7.00
C PHE A 153 -10.34 -6.42 7.13
N ILE A 154 -11.17 -5.55 7.67
CA ILE A 154 -10.84 -4.17 8.03
C ILE A 154 -10.72 -4.06 9.55
N ALA A 155 -10.20 -2.96 10.08
CA ALA A 155 -10.01 -2.74 11.51
C ALA A 155 -11.37 -2.53 12.24
N ASP A 156 -12.14 -3.60 12.32
CA ASP A 156 -13.41 -3.74 13.01
C ASP A 156 -13.41 -5.05 13.82
N THR A 157 -14.59 -5.43 14.35
CA THR A 157 -14.73 -6.63 15.18
C THR A 157 -14.62 -7.97 14.42
N SER A 158 -14.62 -7.94 13.09
CA SER A 158 -14.49 -9.13 12.24
C SER A 158 -13.04 -9.50 11.96
N ALA A 159 -12.10 -8.56 12.12
CA ALA A 159 -10.70 -8.77 11.79
C ALA A 159 -9.98 -9.71 12.75
N PRO A 160 -8.96 -10.43 12.25
CA PRO A 160 -8.01 -11.08 13.13
C PRO A 160 -7.33 -10.03 14.02
N THR A 161 -7.13 -10.34 15.29
CA THR A 161 -6.67 -9.35 16.27
C THR A 161 -5.58 -9.94 17.16
N LEU A 162 -4.47 -9.24 17.36
CA LEU A 162 -3.50 -9.55 18.41
C LEU A 162 -4.00 -8.97 19.74
N GLN A 163 -3.84 -9.73 20.83
CA GLN A 163 -4.28 -9.33 22.16
C GLN A 163 -3.09 -9.25 23.12
N GLY A 164 -3.12 -8.24 24.00
CA GLY A 164 -2.09 -8.08 25.02
C GLY A 164 -0.71 -7.87 24.40
N VAL A 165 -0.59 -6.90 23.49
CA VAL A 165 0.71 -6.58 22.86
C VAL A 165 1.74 -6.27 23.93
N THR A 166 2.94 -6.85 23.85
CA THR A 166 3.91 -6.81 24.96
C THR A 166 4.71 -5.51 25.01
N GLN A 167 4.60 -4.68 23.97
CA GLN A 167 5.26 -3.37 23.85
C GLN A 167 4.37 -2.37 23.10
N ASN A 168 4.75 -1.09 23.14
CA ASN A 168 4.07 -0.07 22.35
C ASN A 168 4.34 -0.28 20.86
N LEU A 169 3.28 -0.46 20.08
CA LEU A 169 3.34 -0.60 18.63
C LEU A 169 3.23 0.77 17.98
N LEU A 170 4.35 1.27 17.47
CA LEU A 170 4.44 2.55 16.78
C LEU A 170 4.25 2.37 15.28
N ILE A 171 3.69 3.38 14.61
CA ILE A 171 3.62 3.40 13.14
C ILE A 171 5.03 3.23 12.55
N GLY A 172 5.16 2.40 11.53
CA GLY A 172 6.42 2.06 10.87
C GLY A 172 7.23 0.93 11.53
N SER A 173 6.80 0.44 12.71
CA SER A 173 7.36 -0.80 13.28
C SER A 173 6.85 -2.04 12.53
N GLN A 174 7.53 -3.18 12.69
CA GLN A 174 7.16 -4.46 12.07
C GLN A 174 7.13 -5.57 13.10
N LEU A 175 6.13 -6.45 13.00
CA LEU A 175 5.90 -7.55 13.91
C LEU A 175 5.90 -8.88 13.15
N PRO A 176 6.62 -9.91 13.62
CA PRO A 176 6.47 -11.25 13.07
C PRO A 176 5.13 -11.82 13.50
N ILE A 177 4.22 -12.04 12.55
CA ILE A 177 2.89 -12.61 12.80
C ILE A 177 2.77 -13.92 12.04
N THR A 178 2.40 -14.98 12.76
CA THR A 178 2.13 -16.31 12.19
C THR A 178 0.64 -16.53 12.07
N PHE A 179 0.19 -16.77 10.84
CA PHE A 179 -1.16 -17.20 10.51
C PHE A 179 -1.15 -18.71 10.31
N THR A 180 -2.07 -19.42 10.96
CA THR A 180 -2.19 -20.89 10.83
C THR A 180 -3.55 -21.26 10.30
N PHE A 181 -3.57 -21.91 9.15
CA PHE A 181 -4.76 -22.42 8.49
C PHE A 181 -4.92 -23.92 8.77
N ALA A 182 -6.16 -24.39 8.86
CA ALA A 182 -6.46 -25.78 9.19
C ALA A 182 -5.89 -26.77 8.16
N LYS A 183 -5.93 -26.43 6.87
CA LYS A 183 -5.47 -27.31 5.78
C LYS A 183 -4.19 -26.84 5.12
N ALA A 184 -4.06 -25.54 4.82
CA ALA A 184 -2.90 -25.03 4.12
C ALA A 184 -1.62 -25.00 4.96
N GLY A 185 -1.73 -24.99 6.29
CA GLY A 185 -0.61 -24.89 7.22
C GLY A 185 -0.35 -23.47 7.69
N SER A 186 0.90 -23.16 8.08
CA SER A 186 1.25 -21.88 8.69
C SER A 186 2.17 -21.02 7.83
N VAL A 187 2.01 -19.70 7.94
CA VAL A 187 2.91 -18.70 7.34
C VAL A 187 3.22 -17.60 8.34
N THR A 188 4.50 -17.26 8.45
CA THR A 188 4.97 -16.13 9.26
C THR A 188 5.35 -14.98 8.34
N LEU A 189 4.82 -13.80 8.60
CA LEU A 189 5.09 -12.57 7.84
C LEU A 189 5.58 -11.48 8.79
N ASP A 190 6.52 -10.65 8.33
CA ASP A 190 6.89 -9.40 8.99
C ASP A 190 5.87 -8.33 8.61
N VAL A 191 4.91 -8.08 9.51
CA VAL A 191 3.75 -7.25 9.25
C VAL A 191 3.99 -5.84 9.76
N PRO A 192 3.91 -4.79 8.92
CA PRO A 192 4.08 -3.41 9.35
C PRO A 192 2.88 -2.91 10.17
N VAL A 193 3.15 -1.96 11.06
CA VAL A 193 2.13 -1.20 11.80
C VAL A 193 1.89 0.11 11.07
N GLU A 194 0.64 0.36 10.68
CA GLU A 194 0.23 1.53 9.92
C GLU A 194 -0.99 2.20 10.54
N PRO A 195 -1.23 3.50 10.27
CA PRO A 195 -2.53 4.10 10.53
C PRO A 195 -3.62 3.28 9.82
N ALA A 196 -4.75 3.08 10.48
CA ALA A 196 -5.90 2.49 9.82
C ALA A 196 -6.29 3.36 8.61
N ALA A 197 -6.28 2.76 7.40
CA ALA A 197 -6.59 3.51 6.20
C ALA A 197 -8.01 4.08 6.26
N THR A 198 -8.25 5.23 5.63
CA THR A 198 -9.59 5.82 5.54
C THR A 198 -10.57 4.81 4.91
N GLY A 199 -11.64 4.47 5.63
CA GLY A 199 -12.60 3.44 5.22
C GLY A 199 -12.21 1.99 5.58
N ALA A 200 -11.01 1.77 6.13
CA ALA A 200 -10.58 0.51 6.72
C ALA A 200 -10.72 0.47 8.25
N SER A 201 -11.31 1.50 8.87
CA SER A 201 -11.71 1.51 10.27
C SER A 201 -13.20 1.21 10.40
N GLY A 202 -13.58 0.32 11.31
CA GLY A 202 -14.99 0.07 11.66
C GLY A 202 -15.62 1.18 12.53
N ALA A 203 -14.83 2.14 12.99
CA ALA A 203 -15.33 3.33 13.66
C ALA A 203 -16.04 4.26 12.65
N PRO A 204 -17.20 4.86 12.99
CA PRO A 204 -17.77 5.94 12.21
C PRO A 204 -16.68 7.00 12.00
N ALA A 205 -16.47 7.42 10.75
CA ALA A 205 -15.55 8.50 10.45
C ALA A 205 -15.99 9.74 11.24
N GLU A 206 -15.30 10.05 12.34
CA GLU A 206 -15.44 11.37 12.93
C GLU A 206 -14.90 12.34 11.88
N THR A 207 -15.80 13.18 11.40
CA THR A 207 -15.54 14.30 10.52
C THR A 207 -14.32 15.05 11.05
N SER A 208 -13.16 14.83 10.43
CA SER A 208 -11.97 15.61 10.67
C SER A 208 -12.34 17.06 10.40
N ALA A 209 -12.45 17.85 11.47
CA ALA A 209 -12.51 19.29 11.36
C ALA A 209 -11.32 19.74 10.50
N SER A 210 -11.60 20.49 9.43
CA SER A 210 -10.57 21.14 8.63
C SER A 210 -9.65 21.96 9.55
N PRO A 211 -8.33 21.94 9.32
CA PRO A 211 -7.46 22.91 9.98
C PRO A 211 -7.74 24.28 9.36
N ASP A 212 -8.31 25.18 10.16
CA ASP A 212 -8.34 26.61 9.85
C ASP A 212 -6.90 27.09 9.67
N THR A 213 -6.62 27.62 8.48
CA THR A 213 -5.32 28.20 8.12
C THR A 213 -5.08 29.49 8.91
N THR A 214 -4.01 29.49 9.70
CA THR A 214 -3.41 30.64 10.39
C THR A 214 -2.88 31.74 9.45
N THR A 215 -3.33 32.99 9.68
CA THR A 215 -2.63 34.32 9.68
C THR A 215 -1.68 34.72 8.52
N SER A 216 -1.69 35.96 7.98
CA SER A 216 -1.15 37.24 8.55
C SER A 216 -1.10 38.33 7.43
N PRO A 217 -0.72 39.65 7.59
CA PRO A 217 -0.45 40.47 8.79
C PRO A 217 -1.06 41.92 8.78
N ALA A 218 -0.91 42.58 9.94
CA ALA A 218 -0.59 44.00 10.17
C ALA A 218 -1.63 44.91 10.87
N GLN A 219 -1.15 45.44 12.02
CA GLN A 219 -1.26 46.82 12.51
C GLN A 219 -2.17 47.04 13.74
N GLN A 220 -1.55 47.24 14.91
CA GLN A 220 -1.61 48.47 15.75
C GLN A 220 -1.19 48.19 17.21
N THR A 221 -0.62 49.22 17.81
CA THR A 221 0.26 49.28 18.98
C THR A 221 -0.52 49.45 20.32
N PRO A 222 0.08 49.72 21.50
CA PRO A 222 -0.16 48.97 22.74
C PRO A 222 -1.03 49.72 23.77
N ALA A 223 -1.65 48.99 24.69
CA ALA A 223 -2.14 49.58 25.94
C ALA A 223 -1.99 48.60 27.11
N ALA A 224 -1.50 49.17 28.21
CA ALA A 224 -1.13 48.55 29.46
C ALA A 224 -2.31 48.01 30.28
N GLY A 225 -2.03 47.05 31.15
CA GLY A 225 -2.95 46.60 32.19
C GLY A 225 -2.32 45.57 33.12
N SER A 226 -1.74 46.06 34.21
CA SER A 226 -1.21 45.30 35.36
C SER A 226 -2.25 44.37 35.98
N ALA A 227 -1.85 43.14 36.36
CA ALA A 227 -2.16 42.54 37.66
C ALA A 227 -1.31 41.29 37.95
N THR A 228 -0.82 41.27 39.18
CA THR A 228 0.16 40.42 39.87
C THR A 228 -0.40 39.02 40.24
N PRO A 229 0.45 37.99 40.43
CA PRO A 229 0.05 36.61 40.71
C PRO A 229 -0.47 36.41 42.14
N SER A 230 -1.33 35.40 42.32
CA SER A 230 -1.62 34.84 43.64
C SER A 230 -1.46 33.32 43.66
N THR A 231 -0.83 32.92 44.74
CA THR A 231 -0.24 31.64 45.13
C THR A 231 -1.26 30.59 45.61
N GLY A 232 -0.97 29.32 45.29
CA GLY A 232 -0.89 28.23 46.28
C GLY A 232 -2.18 27.55 46.75
N ALA A 233 -2.28 26.22 46.54
CA ALA A 233 -2.19 25.20 47.59
C ALA A 233 -2.63 23.80 47.10
N THR A 234 -1.73 22.84 47.32
CA THR A 234 -1.88 21.36 47.40
C THR A 234 -1.58 21.01 48.88
N PRO A 235 -1.89 19.83 49.51
CA PRO A 235 -2.70 18.64 49.17
C PRO A 235 -3.79 18.31 50.24
N ALA A 236 -4.62 17.29 50.01
CA ALA A 236 -5.25 16.52 51.10
C ALA A 236 -5.27 15.03 50.78
N ALA A 237 -4.61 14.27 51.65
CA ALA A 237 -4.58 12.82 51.68
C ALA A 237 -5.91 12.25 52.20
N GLY A 238 -6.35 11.13 51.63
CA GLY A 238 -7.45 10.32 52.13
C GLY A 238 -7.10 8.84 52.05
N GLN A 239 -6.58 8.30 53.16
CA GLN A 239 -6.43 6.87 53.40
C GLN A 239 -7.81 6.21 53.53
N VAL A 240 -8.05 5.09 52.84
CA VAL A 240 -8.80 3.95 53.39
C VAL A 240 -8.42 2.64 52.71
N THR A 241 -7.99 1.68 53.52
CA THR A 241 -7.84 0.22 53.29
C THR A 241 -7.96 -0.39 54.71
N PRO A 242 -8.36 -1.66 54.96
CA PRO A 242 -8.75 -2.79 54.11
C PRO A 242 -10.14 -3.38 54.47
N THR A 243 -10.63 -4.38 53.72
CA THR A 243 -11.20 -5.61 54.30
C THR A 243 -11.08 -6.75 53.29
N ALA A 244 -10.35 -7.79 53.69
CA ALA A 244 -10.25 -9.07 53.01
C ALA A 244 -11.43 -9.97 53.38
N THR A 245 -11.90 -10.80 52.45
CA THR A 245 -12.63 -12.03 52.80
C THR A 245 -12.17 -13.13 51.86
N VAL A 246 -11.51 -14.12 52.45
CA VAL A 246 -11.15 -15.40 51.86
C VAL A 246 -12.34 -16.33 52.08
N THR A 247 -12.84 -16.97 51.02
CA THR A 247 -13.67 -18.17 51.14
C THR A 247 -13.09 -19.23 50.23
N ALA A 248 -12.52 -20.26 50.86
CA ALA A 248 -12.21 -21.54 50.26
C ALA A 248 -13.50 -22.36 50.13
N ALA A 249 -13.69 -23.04 49.00
CA ALA A 249 -14.67 -24.11 48.88
C ALA A 249 -14.04 -25.27 48.11
N ALA A 250 -14.02 -26.41 48.78
CA ALA A 250 -13.61 -27.71 48.29
C ALA A 250 -14.64 -28.28 47.29
N GLY A 251 -14.14 -29.05 46.34
CA GLY A 251 -14.88 -29.90 45.41
C GLY A 251 -13.89 -30.71 44.60
#